data_AF-A0A151UAQ7-F1
#
_entry.id   AF-A0A151UAQ7-F1
#
_cell.length_a   1.000
_cell.length_b   1.000
_cell.length_c   1.000
_cell.angle_alpha   90.00
_cell.angle_beta   90.00
_cell.angle_gamma   90.00
#
_symmetry.space_group_name_H-M   'P 1'
#
loop_
_entity.id
_entity.type
_entity.pdbx_description
1 polymer ?
#
loop_
_entity_poly.entity_id
_entity_poly.type
_entity_poly.pdbx_seq_one_letter_code
_entity_poly.pdbx_strand_id
1 'polypeptide(L)'
;FIPQKGLRQGDPLAPFLFTIVAEGLTGLMRMATSKGKFAGYQVGEKKVPISLLQYAYDTIFIGEATMENVITVKCLMRSFELTSGLKVNFHKSSVGILGVNNSLTERYADLLNCKSLHFPFSYLGLPIGASARSSITWKPVLQKIKDKLANWKHRFVSMAGRVCLINSVLSAIPLYYLSFLRMPALVHKKLIAIQRRFLWGMDEGTKKICWVKWETITSPKSLGGLGIKDMKCFNASLLAKWRWNLFYQKDTLWSRILDSKYGGHGSLGGGQRGRQHRFWSEWWRDLQKCCGSHEQSQWFDKIKRWKIGNEGEINFWEDVWIGEESLLQKVPRVYVNSKQQSYKLADMGCWEGEDWHWQFQWRRNWLERDQEKWIFFQHAVSTVALQKHAKDRWGWPIDKSGCFSGSSTYKALHDLKYNGQVDDLLAHIWHLKIPPKVAILQ
;
A
#
# COMPACT_ATOMS: atom_id res chain seq x y z
N PHE A 1 8.27 -11.10 45.93
CA PHE A 1 7.72 -9.83 45.40
C PHE A 1 6.41 -10.14 44.69
N ILE A 2 5.26 -9.66 45.20
CA ILE A 2 3.96 -9.78 44.53
C ILE A 2 3.68 -8.41 43.93
N PRO A 3 3.73 -8.24 42.60
CA PRO A 3 3.48 -6.95 41.97
C PRO A 3 2.03 -6.51 42.23
N GLN A 4 1.85 -5.35 42.87
CA GLN A 4 0.53 -4.77 43.17
C GLN A 4 -0.04 -3.95 42.00
N LYS A 5 0.81 -3.47 41.08
CA LYS A 5 0.42 -2.68 39.90
C LYS A 5 1.24 -3.08 38.68
N GLY A 6 0.57 -3.15 37.53
CA GLY A 6 1.19 -3.44 36.23
C GLY A 6 1.09 -4.91 35.82
N LEU A 7 1.05 -5.13 34.52
CA LEU A 7 1.06 -6.46 33.91
C LEU A 7 2.50 -6.85 33.54
N ARG A 8 2.81 -8.14 33.60
CA ARG A 8 4.15 -8.65 33.29
C ARG A 8 4.48 -8.43 31.81
N GLN A 9 5.62 -7.79 31.53
CA GLN A 9 6.12 -7.69 30.16
C GLN A 9 6.49 -9.09 29.64
N GLY A 10 5.98 -9.43 28.46
CA GLY A 10 6.11 -10.77 27.86
C GLY A 10 4.94 -11.72 28.14
N ASP A 11 3.98 -11.31 28.97
CA ASP A 11 2.70 -12.03 29.10
C ASP A 11 1.86 -11.84 27.82
N PRO A 12 1.42 -12.92 27.16
CA PRO A 12 0.62 -12.84 25.93
C PRO A 12 -0.74 -12.13 26.13
N LEU A 13 -1.31 -12.11 27.33
CA LEU A 13 -2.60 -11.45 27.61
C LEU A 13 -2.46 -9.96 27.90
N ALA A 14 -1.28 -9.51 28.35
CA ALA A 14 -1.07 -8.13 28.78
C ALA A 14 -1.41 -7.07 27.70
N PRO A 15 -1.06 -7.24 26.41
CA PRO A 15 -1.41 -6.29 25.36
C PRO A 15 -2.93 -6.16 25.15
N PHE A 16 -3.68 -7.26 25.28
CA PHE A 16 -5.12 -7.26 25.10
C PHE A 16 -5.81 -6.55 26.26
N LEU A 17 -5.42 -6.84 27.50
CA LEU A 17 -5.93 -6.16 28.69
C LEU A 17 -5.66 -4.66 28.63
N PHE A 18 -4.47 -4.25 28.18
CA PHE A 18 -4.16 -2.83 27.98
C PHE A 18 -5.09 -2.19 26.93
N THR A 19 -5.41 -2.90 25.85
CA THR A 19 -6.31 -2.40 24.81
C THR A 19 -7.73 -2.18 25.34
N ILE A 20 -8.23 -3.05 26.22
CA ILE A 20 -9.54 -2.87 26.87
C ILE A 20 -9.56 -1.58 27.69
N VAL A 21 -8.52 -1.34 28.48
CA VAL A 21 -8.41 -0.10 29.28
C VAL A 21 -8.33 1.12 28.36
N ALA A 22 -7.57 1.03 27.27
CA ALA A 22 -7.43 2.11 26.29
C ALA A 22 -8.75 2.44 25.54
N GLU A 23 -9.64 1.46 25.31
CA GLU A 23 -10.98 1.69 24.72
C GLU A 23 -11.83 2.60 25.61
N GLY A 24 -11.60 2.61 26.94
CA GLY A 24 -12.25 3.55 27.85
C GLY A 24 -11.99 5.02 27.46
N LEU A 25 -10.76 5.35 27.03
CA LEU A 25 -10.43 6.67 26.52
C LEU A 25 -11.16 6.98 25.20
N THR A 26 -11.27 5.99 24.30
CA THR A 26 -12.06 6.09 23.07
C THR A 26 -13.53 6.38 23.38
N GLY A 27 -14.10 5.71 24.38
CA GLY A 27 -15.47 5.91 24.87
C GLY A 27 -15.69 7.33 25.42
N LEU A 28 -14.78 7.83 26.25
CA LEU A 28 -14.82 9.21 26.75
C LEU A 28 -14.78 10.22 25.60
N MET A 29 -13.94 9.97 24.59
CA MET A 29 -13.83 10.84 23.41
C MET A 29 -15.10 10.85 22.56
N ARG A 30 -15.71 9.68 22.34
CA ARG A 30 -17.01 9.56 21.64
C ARG A 30 -18.08 10.36 22.39
N MET A 31 -18.12 10.27 23.72
CA MET A 31 -19.07 11.02 24.54
C MET A 31 -18.84 12.53 24.44
N ALA A 32 -17.59 12.99 24.56
CA ALA A 32 -17.25 14.42 24.43
C ALA A 32 -17.67 14.98 23.06
N THR A 33 -17.45 14.22 21.99
CA THR A 33 -17.86 14.59 20.63
C THR A 33 -19.39 14.63 20.51
N SER A 34 -20.09 13.61 21.03
CA SER A 34 -21.57 13.55 20.97
C SER A 34 -22.27 14.68 21.74
N LYS A 35 -21.64 15.16 22.83
CA LYS A 35 -22.13 16.29 23.64
C LYS A 35 -21.70 17.65 23.10
N GLY A 36 -21.04 17.71 21.93
CA GLY A 36 -20.54 18.94 21.32
C GLY A 36 -19.41 19.62 22.11
N LYS A 37 -18.75 18.91 23.04
CA LYS A 37 -17.63 19.44 23.85
C LYS A 37 -16.28 19.34 23.14
N PHE A 38 -16.21 18.56 22.07
CA PHE A 38 -15.03 18.43 21.23
C PHE A 38 -15.39 18.47 19.76
N ALA A 39 -14.81 19.40 19.02
CA ALA A 39 -14.92 19.50 17.57
C ALA A 39 -13.78 18.75 16.89
N GLY A 40 -14.08 17.56 16.36
CA GLY A 40 -13.14 16.77 15.57
C GLY A 40 -12.87 17.35 14.18
N TYR A 41 -11.75 16.95 13.58
CA TYR A 41 -11.40 17.42 12.23
C TYR A 41 -12.20 16.67 11.16
N GLN A 42 -12.82 17.40 10.23
CA GLN A 42 -13.59 16.81 9.13
C GLN A 42 -12.75 16.73 7.86
N VAL A 43 -12.61 15.52 7.31
CA VAL A 43 -11.77 15.28 6.13
C VAL A 43 -12.59 15.13 4.85
N GLY A 44 -12.19 15.90 3.84
CA GLY A 44 -12.65 15.76 2.45
C GLY A 44 -14.09 16.22 2.24
N GLU A 45 -14.62 15.95 1.05
CA GLU A 45 -15.95 16.41 0.62
C GLU A 45 -17.08 15.77 1.44
N LYS A 46 -16.92 14.50 1.82
CA LYS A 46 -17.88 13.75 2.64
C LYS A 46 -17.77 14.08 4.15
N LYS A 47 -16.91 15.03 4.52
CA LYS A 47 -16.72 15.53 5.90
C LYS A 47 -16.55 14.41 6.93
N VAL A 48 -15.69 13.43 6.64
CA VAL A 48 -15.46 12.28 7.53
C VAL A 48 -14.80 12.76 8.82
N PRO A 49 -15.44 12.58 10.00
CA PRO A 49 -14.91 13.10 11.25
C PRO A 49 -13.76 12.22 11.77
N ILE A 50 -12.70 12.87 12.25
CA ILE A 50 -11.59 12.23 12.95
C ILE A 50 -11.33 13.01 14.23
N SER A 51 -11.33 12.31 15.35
CA SER A 51 -11.09 12.90 16.67
C SER A 51 -9.94 12.23 17.44
N LEU A 52 -9.72 10.94 17.19
CA LEU A 52 -8.77 10.12 17.94
C LEU A 52 -8.17 9.01 17.05
N LEU A 53 -6.85 8.83 17.14
CA LEU A 53 -6.12 7.69 16.59
C LEU A 53 -5.29 7.05 17.71
N GLN A 54 -5.38 5.73 17.86
CA GLN A 54 -4.68 5.01 18.94
C GLN A 54 -3.96 3.78 18.40
N TYR A 55 -2.72 3.59 18.86
CA TYR A 55 -1.96 2.37 18.68
C TYR A 55 -1.28 2.02 20.01
N ALA A 56 -1.84 1.06 20.74
CA ALA A 56 -1.45 0.78 22.12
C ALA A 56 -1.39 2.07 22.96
N TYR A 57 -0.22 2.43 23.48
CA TYR A 57 -0.03 3.62 24.31
C TYR A 57 0.17 4.93 23.51
N ASP A 58 0.44 4.83 22.20
CA ASP A 58 0.61 6.01 21.35
C ASP A 58 -0.76 6.50 20.87
N THR A 59 -1.16 7.69 21.36
CA THR A 59 -2.47 8.29 21.10
C THR A 59 -2.31 9.66 20.46
N ILE A 60 -3.09 9.93 19.41
CA ILE A 60 -3.17 11.24 18.73
C ILE A 60 -4.60 11.76 18.79
N PHE A 61 -4.77 12.95 19.37
CA PHE A 61 -5.99 13.74 19.28
C PHE A 61 -5.94 14.65 18.05
N ILE A 62 -7.03 14.71 17.29
CA ILE A 62 -7.13 15.54 16.09
C ILE A 62 -8.42 16.34 16.17
N GLY A 63 -8.35 17.66 16.06
CA GLY A 63 -9.52 18.52 16.15
C GLY A 63 -9.22 19.93 15.69
N GLU A 64 -10.23 20.79 15.78
CA GLU A 64 -10.09 22.22 15.51
C GLU A 64 -9.19 22.88 16.56
N ALA A 65 -8.45 23.92 16.16
CA ALA A 65 -7.46 24.60 16.99
C ALA A 65 -8.09 25.59 17.99
N THR A 66 -9.13 25.17 18.71
CA THR A 66 -9.87 26.00 19.67
C THR A 66 -9.41 25.77 21.11
N MET A 67 -9.52 26.81 21.94
CA MET A 67 -9.22 26.70 23.38
C MET A 67 -10.13 25.66 24.07
N GLU A 68 -11.41 25.60 23.67
CA GLU A 68 -12.36 24.63 24.20
C GLU A 68 -11.90 23.18 23.96
N ASN A 69 -11.45 22.85 22.74
CA ASN A 69 -10.90 21.53 22.44
C ASN A 69 -9.69 21.18 23.31
N VAL A 70 -8.78 22.14 23.52
CA VAL A 70 -7.58 21.94 24.35
C VAL A 70 -7.95 21.66 25.80
N ILE A 71 -8.89 22.43 26.36
CA ILE A 71 -9.40 22.22 27.72
C ILE A 71 -10.10 20.85 27.81
N THR A 72 -10.92 20.50 26.82
CA THR A 72 -11.60 19.20 26.77
C THR A 72 -10.60 18.04 26.75
N VAL A 73 -9.53 18.12 25.95
CA VAL A 73 -8.45 17.10 25.96
C VAL A 73 -7.81 17.01 27.34
N LYS A 74 -7.50 18.13 28.00
CA LYS A 74 -6.94 18.14 29.37
C LYS A 74 -7.88 17.45 30.37
N CYS A 75 -9.17 17.77 30.32
CA CYS A 75 -10.19 17.15 31.17
C CYS A 75 -10.34 15.64 30.89
N LEU A 76 -10.32 15.22 29.62
CA LEU A 76 -10.38 13.82 29.23
C LEU A 76 -9.16 13.04 29.73
N MET A 77 -7.95 13.58 29.57
CA MET A 77 -6.72 12.99 30.10
C MET A 77 -6.81 12.83 31.61
N ARG A 78 -7.20 13.89 32.33
CA ARG A 78 -7.30 13.83 33.79
C ARG A 78 -8.35 12.82 34.26
N SER A 79 -9.50 12.78 33.61
CA SER A 79 -10.57 11.83 33.93
C SER A 79 -10.12 10.39 33.68
N PHE A 80 -9.39 10.16 32.58
CA PHE A 80 -8.83 8.86 32.26
C PHE A 80 -7.76 8.43 33.27
N GLU A 81 -6.86 9.33 33.69
CA GLU A 81 -5.86 9.02 34.72
C GLU A 81 -6.51 8.63 36.06
N LEU A 82 -7.54 9.37 36.48
CA LEU A 82 -8.25 9.12 37.73
C LEU A 82 -9.03 7.81 37.73
N THR A 83 -9.60 7.42 36.59
CA THR A 83 -10.43 6.21 36.45
C THR A 83 -9.59 4.95 36.20
N SER A 84 -8.57 5.03 35.34
CA SER A 84 -7.74 3.88 34.98
C SER A 84 -6.56 3.65 35.93
N GLY A 85 -6.14 4.67 36.67
CA GLY A 85 -4.91 4.65 37.45
C GLY A 85 -3.62 4.73 36.61
N LEU A 86 -3.73 4.86 35.28
CA LEU A 86 -2.60 5.13 34.38
C LEU A 86 -2.18 6.59 34.48
N LYS A 87 -0.91 6.89 34.23
CA LYS A 87 -0.40 8.27 34.17
C LYS A 87 0.02 8.63 32.76
N VAL A 88 -0.40 9.81 32.31
CA VAL A 88 0.02 10.39 31.03
C VAL A 88 1.47 10.87 31.15
N ASN A 89 2.29 10.51 30.17
CA ASN A 89 3.66 11.00 30.12
C ASN A 89 3.71 12.34 29.39
N PHE A 90 3.53 13.43 30.15
CA PHE A 90 3.53 14.79 29.61
C PHE A 90 4.88 15.20 28.97
N HIS A 91 6.02 14.64 29.43
CA HIS A 91 7.33 14.91 28.83
C HIS A 91 7.53 14.30 27.43
N LYS A 92 6.80 13.22 27.13
CA LYS A 92 6.74 12.60 25.80
C LYS A 92 5.55 13.10 24.96
N SER A 93 4.59 13.74 25.61
CA SER A 93 3.43 14.32 24.94
C SER A 93 3.81 15.65 24.30
N SER A 94 3.16 15.97 23.19
CA SER A 94 3.38 17.23 22.50
C SER A 94 2.14 17.67 21.74
N VAL A 95 1.98 18.98 21.55
CA VAL A 95 0.87 19.58 20.81
C VAL A 95 1.40 20.38 19.64
N GLY A 96 0.78 20.21 18.47
CA GLY A 96 1.15 20.92 17.25
C GLY A 96 -0.08 21.42 16.53
N ILE A 97 0.00 22.63 15.99
CA ILE A 97 -1.07 23.25 15.22
C ILE A 97 -0.59 23.42 13.78
N LEU A 98 -1.41 23.01 12.82
CA LEU A 98 -1.12 23.19 11.40
C LEU A 98 -1.58 24.59 10.95
N GLY A 99 -0.69 25.33 10.29
CA GLY A 99 -1.03 26.60 9.63
C GLY A 99 -1.17 27.82 10.56
N VAL A 100 -0.63 27.77 11.78
CA VAL A 100 -0.68 28.88 12.76
C VAL A 100 0.72 29.18 13.31
N ASN A 101 0.92 30.42 13.79
CA ASN A 101 2.15 30.90 14.42
C ASN A 101 2.53 30.09 15.68
N ASN A 102 3.83 30.00 15.95
CA ASN A 102 4.40 29.23 17.06
C ASN A 102 3.86 29.67 18.44
N SER A 103 3.52 30.95 18.63
CA SER A 103 3.05 31.49 19.90
C SER A 103 1.74 30.85 20.40
N LEU A 104 0.80 30.52 19.50
CA LEU A 104 -0.43 29.82 19.90
C LEU A 104 -0.15 28.36 20.30
N THR A 105 0.77 27.72 19.58
CA THR A 105 1.20 26.35 19.90
C THR A 105 1.85 26.28 21.28
N GLU A 106 2.72 27.24 21.61
CA GLU A 106 3.35 27.36 22.93
C GLU A 106 2.31 27.56 24.03
N ARG A 107 1.35 28.48 23.84
CA ARG A 107 0.26 28.68 24.79
C ARG A 107 -0.54 27.40 25.07
N TYR A 108 -0.87 26.63 24.03
CA TYR A 108 -1.57 25.35 24.20
C TYR A 108 -0.68 24.27 24.82
N ALA A 109 0.63 24.29 24.54
CA ALA A 109 1.59 23.39 25.13
C ALA A 109 1.71 23.62 26.64
N ASP A 110 1.77 24.88 27.08
CA ASP A 110 1.79 25.27 28.49
C ASP A 110 0.49 24.84 29.19
N LEU A 111 -0.67 25.05 28.57
CA LEU A 111 -1.95 24.62 29.14
C LEU A 111 -2.04 23.11 29.30
N LEU A 112 -1.49 22.32 28.38
CA LEU A 112 -1.45 20.86 28.45
C LEU A 112 -0.26 20.32 29.26
N ASN A 113 0.62 21.19 29.77
CA ASN A 113 1.89 20.83 30.41
C ASN A 113 2.79 19.94 29.52
N CYS A 114 2.75 20.12 28.20
CA CYS A 114 3.47 19.28 27.24
C CYS A 114 4.42 20.10 26.36
N LYS A 115 5.17 19.45 25.47
CA LYS A 115 6.09 20.13 24.55
C LYS A 115 5.37 20.68 23.32
N SER A 116 5.90 21.74 22.72
CA SER A 116 5.50 22.15 21.36
C SER A 116 6.00 21.13 20.34
N LEU A 117 5.09 20.64 19.49
CA LEU A 117 5.37 19.72 18.39
C LEU A 117 5.73 20.51 17.14
N HIS A 118 6.89 20.22 16.56
CA HIS A 118 7.30 20.77 15.27
C HIS A 118 7.19 19.73 14.17
N PHE A 119 6.73 20.17 13.00
CA PHE A 119 6.70 19.34 11.80
C PHE A 119 8.02 19.45 11.03
N PRO A 120 8.55 18.33 10.48
CA PRO A 120 8.03 16.97 10.56
C PRO A 120 8.36 16.27 11.89
N PHE A 121 7.51 15.34 12.32
CA PHE A 121 7.72 14.53 13.53
C PHE A 121 7.64 13.03 13.24
N SER A 122 8.16 12.19 14.14
CA SER A 122 8.12 10.72 13.99
C SER A 122 6.92 10.13 14.72
N TYR A 123 6.11 9.33 14.04
CA TYR A 123 5.01 8.56 14.63
C TYR A 123 5.09 7.11 14.18
N LEU A 124 5.09 6.17 15.12
CA LEU A 124 5.25 4.73 14.88
C LEU A 124 6.44 4.39 13.96
N GLY A 125 7.50 5.21 14.00
CA GLY A 125 8.70 5.05 13.17
C GLY A 125 8.60 5.62 11.74
N LEU A 126 7.51 6.29 11.37
CA LEU A 126 7.39 7.05 10.11
C LEU A 126 7.44 8.56 10.36
N PRO A 127 8.12 9.33 9.49
CA PRO A 127 8.17 10.78 9.58
C PRO A 127 6.91 11.40 8.97
N ILE A 128 6.02 11.93 9.81
CA ILE A 128 4.79 12.62 9.43
C ILE A 128 5.10 14.07 9.08
N GLY A 129 4.57 14.54 7.94
CA GLY A 129 4.82 15.89 7.41
C GLY A 129 6.13 16.01 6.62
N ALA A 130 6.99 14.98 6.63
CA ALA A 130 8.19 14.97 5.79
C ALA A 130 7.83 14.57 4.36
N SER A 131 8.51 15.17 3.37
CA SER A 131 8.34 14.75 1.98
C SER A 131 8.96 13.37 1.76
N ALA A 132 8.18 12.45 1.21
CA ALA A 132 8.65 11.10 0.87
C ALA A 132 9.73 11.13 -0.23
N ARG A 133 9.73 12.21 -1.01
CA ARG A 133 10.65 12.45 -2.14
C ARG A 133 12.02 12.92 -1.67
N SER A 134 12.12 13.47 -0.47
CA SER A 134 13.38 13.94 0.10
C SER A 134 14.28 12.78 0.52
N SER A 135 15.57 12.84 0.16
CA SER A 135 16.56 11.86 0.62
C SER A 135 16.79 11.90 2.14
N ILE A 136 16.44 13.01 2.81
CA ILE A 136 16.61 13.19 4.26
C ILE A 136 15.69 12.24 5.03
N THR A 137 14.43 12.10 4.57
CA THR A 137 13.41 11.19 5.11
C THR A 137 13.91 9.75 5.21
N TRP A 138 14.74 9.32 4.26
CA TRP A 138 15.28 7.95 4.18
C TRP A 138 16.63 7.77 4.88
N LYS A 139 17.26 8.85 5.35
CA LYS A 139 18.58 8.79 6.02
C LYS A 139 18.59 7.85 7.23
N PRO A 140 17.58 7.83 8.12
CA PRO A 140 17.57 6.91 9.26
C PRO A 140 17.56 5.43 8.85
N VAL A 141 16.82 5.10 7.79
CA VAL A 141 16.74 3.73 7.25
C VAL A 141 18.08 3.31 6.65
N LEU A 142 18.68 4.19 5.82
CA LEU A 142 20.00 3.93 5.23
C LEU A 142 21.08 3.80 6.31
N GLN A 143 21.00 4.57 7.39
CA GLN A 143 21.94 4.47 8.50
C GLN A 143 21.79 3.13 9.24
N LYS A 144 20.56 2.72 9.58
CA LYS A 144 20.31 1.40 10.18
C LYS A 144 20.86 0.24 9.34
N ILE A 145 20.75 0.34 8.01
CA ILE A 145 21.35 -0.65 7.09
C ILE A 145 22.87 -0.64 7.20
N LYS A 146 23.51 0.54 7.20
CA LYS A 146 24.96 0.66 7.36
C LYS A 146 25.45 0.13 8.71
N ASP A 147 24.77 0.47 9.79
CA ASP A 147 25.13 0.05 11.15
C ASP A 147 25.05 -1.48 11.29
N LYS A 148 24.00 -2.09 10.71
CA LYS A 148 23.88 -3.56 10.65
C LYS A 148 24.99 -4.20 9.83
N LEU A 149 25.39 -3.57 8.72
CA LEU A 149 26.49 -4.07 7.88
C LEU A 149 27.86 -3.94 8.56
N ALA A 150 28.10 -2.85 9.30
CA ALA A 150 29.34 -2.66 10.06
C ALA A 150 29.55 -3.80 11.06
N ASN A 151 28.49 -4.22 11.76
CA ASN A 151 28.53 -5.35 12.69
C ASN A 151 28.87 -6.70 12.02
N TRP A 152 28.69 -6.83 10.71
CA TRP A 152 29.02 -8.06 9.97
C TRP A 152 30.36 -8.02 9.26
N LYS A 153 30.99 -6.85 9.10
CA LYS A 153 32.34 -6.76 8.53
C LYS A 153 33.37 -7.59 9.31
N HIS A 154 33.19 -7.72 10.63
CA HIS A 154 34.05 -8.55 11.49
C HIS A 154 33.83 -10.06 11.35
N ARG A 155 32.84 -10.52 10.57
CA ARG A 155 32.55 -11.94 10.35
C ARG A 155 32.99 -12.32 8.93
N PHE A 156 33.78 -13.38 8.77
CA PHE A 156 34.16 -13.93 7.47
C PHE A 156 32.95 -14.56 6.74
N VAL A 157 32.07 -13.71 6.19
CA VAL A 157 30.85 -14.16 5.50
C VAL A 157 31.16 -14.45 4.02
N SER A 158 30.87 -15.68 3.60
CA SER A 158 30.95 -16.09 2.20
C SER A 158 29.97 -15.35 1.28
N MET A 159 30.20 -15.39 -0.04
CA MET A 159 29.32 -14.76 -1.04
C MET A 159 27.85 -15.21 -0.88
N ALA A 160 27.62 -16.52 -0.75
CA ALA A 160 26.28 -17.08 -0.49
C ALA A 160 25.66 -16.55 0.80
N GLY A 161 26.46 -16.48 1.88
CA GLY A 161 26.03 -15.89 3.14
C GLY A 161 25.63 -14.42 2.99
N ARG A 162 26.37 -13.63 2.21
CA ARG A 162 26.05 -12.22 1.94
C ARG A 162 24.74 -12.07 1.16
N VAL A 163 24.51 -12.88 0.13
CA VAL A 163 23.23 -12.91 -0.59
C VAL A 163 22.08 -13.23 0.36
N CYS A 164 22.24 -14.25 1.22
CA CYS A 164 21.25 -14.61 2.23
C CYS A 164 20.95 -13.46 3.19
N LEU A 165 21.99 -12.79 3.72
CA LEU A 165 21.83 -11.65 4.63
C LEU A 165 21.19 -10.42 3.96
N ILE A 166 21.49 -10.17 2.68
CA ILE A 166 20.84 -9.10 1.91
C ILE A 166 19.33 -9.35 1.82
N ASN A 167 18.94 -10.59 1.51
CA ASN A 167 17.53 -10.94 1.30
C ASN A 167 16.73 -11.06 2.60
N SER A 168 17.32 -11.66 3.64
CA SER A 168 16.64 -11.91 4.92
C SER A 168 16.61 -10.69 5.83
N VAL A 169 17.69 -9.90 5.86
CA VAL A 169 17.82 -8.81 6.83
C VAL A 169 17.82 -7.44 6.14
N LEU A 170 18.69 -7.19 5.16
CA LEU A 170 18.79 -5.84 4.60
C LEU A 170 17.54 -5.41 3.83
N SER A 171 16.84 -6.36 3.22
CA SER A 171 15.56 -6.12 2.54
C SER A 171 14.39 -5.95 3.51
N ALA A 172 14.52 -6.43 4.77
CA ALA A 172 13.49 -6.32 5.80
C ALA A 172 13.55 -4.97 6.54
N ILE A 173 14.74 -4.40 6.73
CA ILE A 173 14.92 -3.10 7.40
C ILE A 173 14.09 -1.96 6.77
N PRO A 174 14.11 -1.75 5.43
CA PRO A 174 13.33 -0.69 4.80
C PRO A 174 11.86 -1.06 4.58
N LEU A 175 11.45 -2.31 4.87
CA LEU A 175 10.12 -2.84 4.54
C LEU A 175 8.98 -1.92 5.00
N TYR A 176 9.07 -1.43 6.23
CA TYR A 176 8.05 -0.56 6.80
C TYR A 176 7.93 0.77 6.03
N TYR A 177 9.05 1.39 5.64
CA TYR A 177 9.04 2.59 4.80
C TYR A 177 8.54 2.27 3.39
N LEU A 178 9.00 1.18 2.77
CA LEU A 178 8.61 0.77 1.42
C LEU A 178 7.13 0.39 1.33
N SER A 179 6.50 0.01 2.45
CA SER A 179 5.08 -0.28 2.49
C SER A 179 4.21 0.96 2.40
N PHE A 180 4.71 2.15 2.78
CA PHE A 180 3.93 3.39 2.79
C PHE A 180 4.44 4.43 1.80
N LEU A 181 5.75 4.48 1.54
CA LEU A 181 6.39 5.56 0.80
C LEU A 181 7.00 5.03 -0.50
N ARG A 182 6.80 5.77 -1.59
CA ARG A 182 7.50 5.51 -2.84
C ARG A 182 8.96 5.94 -2.71
N MET A 183 9.88 5.01 -2.95
CA MET A 183 11.30 5.26 -2.81
C MET A 183 11.82 6.15 -3.96
N PRO A 184 12.51 7.27 -3.65
CA PRO A 184 13.12 8.12 -4.66
C PRO A 184 14.26 7.40 -5.39
N ALA A 185 14.46 7.73 -6.67
CA ALA A 185 15.53 7.14 -7.49
C ALA A 185 16.93 7.33 -6.87
N LEU A 186 17.18 8.48 -6.22
CA LEU A 186 18.44 8.74 -5.54
C LEU A 186 18.66 7.81 -4.33
N VAL A 187 17.62 7.58 -3.53
CA VAL A 187 17.67 6.67 -2.37
C VAL A 187 17.86 5.24 -2.84
N HIS A 188 17.17 4.84 -3.90
CA HIS A 188 17.35 3.54 -4.54
C HIS A 188 18.81 3.33 -4.99
N LYS A 189 19.41 4.32 -5.68
CA LYS A 189 20.82 4.25 -6.09
C LYS A 189 21.76 4.11 -4.89
N LYS A 190 21.53 4.87 -3.81
CA LYS A 190 22.33 4.78 -2.56
C LYS A 190 22.20 3.40 -1.91
N LEU A 191 20.99 2.84 -1.86
CA LEU A 191 20.72 1.52 -1.30
C LEU A 191 21.44 0.42 -2.09
N ILE A 192 21.33 0.45 -3.43
CA ILE A 192 22.06 -0.48 -4.31
C ILE A 192 23.56 -0.37 -4.08
N ALA A 193 24.10 0.85 -3.98
CA ALA A 193 25.54 1.03 -3.74
C ALA A 193 26.00 0.38 -2.43
N ILE A 194 25.19 0.49 -1.37
CA ILE A 194 25.46 -0.16 -0.07
C ILE A 194 25.40 -1.69 -0.21
N GLN A 195 24.35 -2.23 -0.85
CA GLN A 195 24.18 -3.67 -1.06
C GLN A 195 25.31 -4.25 -1.94
N ARG A 196 25.72 -3.54 -3.00
CA ARG A 196 26.83 -3.93 -3.89
C ARG A 196 28.15 -3.98 -3.14
N ARG A 197 28.48 -2.94 -2.38
CA ARG A 197 29.71 -2.92 -1.58
C ARG A 197 29.78 -4.09 -0.61
N PHE A 198 28.66 -4.39 0.05
CA PHE A 198 28.58 -5.52 0.95
C PHE A 198 28.75 -6.86 0.21
N LEU A 199 28.03 -7.06 -0.90
CA LEU A 199 28.09 -8.29 -1.69
C LEU A 199 29.54 -8.60 -2.12
N TRP A 200 30.24 -7.62 -2.70
CA TRP A 200 31.61 -7.77 -3.18
C TRP A 200 32.68 -7.67 -2.07
N GLY A 201 32.28 -7.41 -0.82
CA GLY A 201 33.20 -7.33 0.33
C GLY A 201 34.22 -6.22 0.16
N MET A 202 33.72 -5.05 -0.22
CA MET A 202 34.50 -3.82 -0.29
C MET A 202 34.54 -3.17 1.09
N ASP A 203 35.74 -2.94 1.58
CA ASP A 203 35.98 -2.17 2.81
C ASP A 203 36.03 -0.67 2.51
N GLU A 204 36.02 0.14 3.57
CA GLU A 204 36.16 1.59 3.43
C GLU A 204 37.56 1.91 2.88
N GLY A 205 37.61 2.43 1.65
CA GLY A 205 38.85 2.74 0.95
C GLY A 205 39.26 1.74 -0.12
N THR A 206 38.74 0.49 -0.11
CA THR A 206 39.09 -0.49 -1.15
C THR A 206 38.11 -0.44 -2.33
N LYS A 207 38.64 -0.18 -3.53
CA LYS A 207 37.89 -0.29 -4.77
C LYS A 207 38.05 -1.70 -5.35
N LYS A 208 37.06 -2.57 -5.13
CA LYS A 208 36.90 -3.81 -5.93
C LYS A 208 36.02 -3.55 -7.15
N ILE A 209 36.38 -4.16 -8.27
CA ILE A 209 35.60 -4.08 -9.50
C ILE A 209 34.35 -4.95 -9.33
N CYS A 210 33.19 -4.34 -9.55
CA CYS A 210 31.90 -5.04 -9.59
C CYS A 210 31.64 -5.51 -11.03
N TRP A 211 32.09 -6.70 -11.39
CA TRP A 211 32.07 -7.22 -12.77
C TRP A 211 30.66 -7.42 -13.35
N VAL A 212 29.68 -7.71 -12.50
CA VAL A 212 28.31 -8.04 -12.95
C VAL A 212 27.39 -6.83 -12.77
N LYS A 213 26.56 -6.55 -13.80
CA LYS A 213 25.50 -5.55 -13.74
C LYS A 213 24.51 -5.88 -12.62
N TRP A 214 24.00 -4.87 -11.93
CA TRP A 214 23.12 -5.11 -10.78
C TRP A 214 21.80 -5.76 -11.22
N GLU A 215 21.32 -5.37 -12.40
CA GLU A 215 20.11 -5.90 -13.01
C GLU A 215 20.20 -7.41 -13.20
N THR A 216 21.36 -7.94 -13.62
CA THR A 216 21.67 -9.37 -13.73
C THR A 216 21.74 -10.06 -12.36
N ILE A 217 22.32 -9.41 -11.35
CA ILE A 217 22.36 -9.97 -9.98
C ILE A 217 20.95 -10.13 -9.40
N THR A 218 20.06 -9.17 -9.69
CA THR A 218 18.68 -9.14 -9.20
C THR A 218 17.71 -9.93 -10.08
N SER A 219 18.12 -10.51 -11.21
CA SER A 219 17.24 -11.32 -12.04
C SER A 219 16.82 -12.60 -11.29
N PRO A 220 15.74 -13.27 -11.73
CA PRO A 220 15.36 -14.56 -11.19
C PRO A 220 16.51 -15.56 -11.25
N LYS A 221 16.53 -16.50 -10.30
CA LYS A 221 17.50 -17.62 -10.32
C LYS A 221 17.38 -18.45 -11.60
N SER A 222 16.16 -18.63 -12.09
CA SER A 222 15.85 -19.26 -13.38
C SER A 222 16.42 -18.53 -14.60
N LEU A 223 16.85 -17.27 -14.43
CA LEU A 223 17.49 -16.45 -15.47
C LEU A 223 18.95 -16.12 -15.09
N GLY A 224 19.60 -16.97 -14.27
CA GLY A 224 21.01 -16.84 -13.89
C GLY A 224 21.31 -15.77 -12.83
N GLY A 225 20.28 -15.20 -12.19
CA GLY A 225 20.48 -14.20 -11.13
C GLY A 225 20.73 -14.81 -9.75
N LEU A 226 21.22 -13.99 -8.82
CA LEU A 226 21.47 -14.41 -7.43
C LEU A 226 20.19 -14.44 -6.57
N GLY A 227 19.05 -14.06 -7.15
CA GLY A 227 17.79 -13.93 -6.42
C GLY A 227 17.80 -12.82 -5.38
N ILE A 228 18.62 -11.78 -5.54
CA ILE A 228 18.55 -10.58 -4.71
C ILE A 228 17.28 -9.80 -5.08
N LYS A 229 16.49 -9.40 -4.08
CA LYS A 229 15.25 -8.65 -4.31
C LYS A 229 15.49 -7.32 -5.03
N ASP A 230 14.81 -7.11 -6.14
CA ASP A 230 14.73 -5.79 -6.78
C ASP A 230 13.87 -4.86 -5.91
N MET A 231 14.51 -3.86 -5.31
CA MET A 231 13.84 -2.99 -4.36
C MET A 231 12.81 -2.04 -5.01
N LYS A 232 12.90 -1.76 -6.32
CA LYS A 232 11.87 -1.01 -7.05
C LYS A 232 10.62 -1.85 -7.24
N CYS A 233 10.77 -3.08 -7.77
CA CYS A 233 9.63 -3.99 -7.93
C CYS A 233 9.01 -4.30 -6.56
N PHE A 234 9.85 -4.46 -5.53
CA PHE A 234 9.38 -4.69 -4.16
C PHE A 234 8.59 -3.50 -3.61
N ASN A 235 9.07 -2.27 -3.76
CA ASN A 235 8.32 -1.08 -3.34
C ASN A 235 6.98 -0.94 -4.07
N ALA A 236 6.95 -1.14 -5.39
CA ALA A 236 5.72 -1.09 -6.17
C ALA A 236 4.72 -2.17 -5.74
N SER A 237 5.19 -3.41 -5.50
CA SER A 237 4.34 -4.51 -5.02
C SER A 237 3.71 -4.23 -3.66
N LEU A 238 4.42 -3.58 -2.75
CA LEU A 238 3.92 -3.24 -1.42
C LEU A 238 2.93 -2.07 -1.48
N LEU A 239 3.18 -1.06 -2.31
CA LEU A 239 2.27 0.07 -2.49
C LEU A 239 0.95 -0.37 -3.14
N ALA A 240 0.99 -1.32 -4.08
CA ALA A 240 -0.20 -1.87 -4.73
C ALA A 240 -1.18 -2.53 -3.75
N LYS A 241 -0.70 -3.00 -2.59
CA LYS A 241 -1.55 -3.50 -1.51
C LYS A 241 -2.59 -2.47 -1.07
N TRP A 242 -2.26 -1.18 -1.07
CA TRP A 242 -3.20 -0.12 -0.69
C TRP A 242 -4.31 0.05 -1.71
N ARG A 243 -4.00 -0.06 -3.02
CA ARG A 243 -5.02 -0.03 -4.07
C ARG A 243 -5.98 -1.22 -3.91
N TRP A 244 -5.45 -2.42 -3.67
CA TRP A 244 -6.26 -3.61 -3.40
C TRP A 244 -7.14 -3.46 -2.16
N ASN A 245 -6.54 -3.07 -1.03
CA ASN A 245 -7.27 -2.91 0.22
C ASN A 245 -8.34 -1.82 0.14
N LEU A 246 -8.10 -0.75 -0.63
CA LEU A 246 -9.07 0.35 -0.76
C LEU A 246 -10.35 -0.11 -1.45
N PHE A 247 -10.26 -1.10 -2.34
CA PHE A 247 -11.43 -1.70 -2.97
C PHE A 247 -12.24 -2.58 -2.00
N TYR A 248 -11.56 -3.38 -1.18
CA TYR A 248 -12.21 -4.34 -0.28
C TYR A 248 -12.64 -3.78 1.08
N GLN A 249 -11.91 -2.81 1.62
CA GLN A 249 -12.10 -2.31 2.98
C GLN A 249 -12.88 -0.98 3.01
N LYS A 250 -13.96 -0.86 2.22
CA LYS A 250 -14.72 0.40 2.02
C LYS A 250 -15.22 1.04 3.34
N ASP A 251 -15.48 0.24 4.38
CA ASP A 251 -16.08 0.72 5.64
C ASP A 251 -15.05 1.18 6.69
N THR A 252 -13.77 0.90 6.48
CA THR A 252 -12.71 1.27 7.43
C THR A 252 -12.48 2.78 7.46
N LEU A 253 -12.04 3.32 8.60
CA LEU A 253 -11.83 4.76 8.76
C LEU A 253 -10.88 5.32 7.70
N TRP A 254 -9.75 4.64 7.45
CA TRP A 254 -8.74 5.10 6.50
C TRP A 254 -9.27 5.12 5.06
N SER A 255 -10.05 4.13 4.64
CA SER A 255 -10.60 4.09 3.28
C SER A 255 -11.67 5.18 3.09
N ARG A 256 -12.54 5.40 4.07
CA ARG A 256 -13.54 6.49 4.07
C ARG A 256 -12.88 7.86 3.97
N ILE A 257 -11.78 8.07 4.67
CA ILE A 257 -10.98 9.32 4.59
C ILE A 257 -10.43 9.51 3.18
N LEU A 258 -9.81 8.47 2.61
CA LEU A 258 -9.25 8.53 1.25
C LEU A 258 -10.34 8.70 0.19
N ASP A 259 -11.49 8.07 0.40
CA ASP A 259 -12.66 8.19 -0.46
C ASP A 259 -13.23 9.61 -0.43
N SER A 260 -13.45 10.15 0.76
CA SER A 260 -13.89 11.54 0.96
C SER A 260 -12.93 12.56 0.36
N LYS A 261 -11.61 12.33 0.49
CA LYS A 261 -10.58 13.29 0.06
C LYS A 261 -10.25 13.18 -1.43
N TYR A 262 -10.20 11.98 -1.98
CA TYR A 262 -9.66 11.74 -3.32
C TYR A 262 -10.66 11.10 -4.29
N GLY A 263 -11.80 10.58 -3.82
CA GLY A 263 -12.78 9.86 -4.65
C GLY A 263 -12.52 8.35 -4.70
N GLY A 264 -11.74 7.82 -3.76
CA GLY A 264 -11.64 6.39 -3.48
C GLY A 264 -10.95 5.60 -4.58
N HIS A 265 -11.27 4.32 -4.68
CA HIS A 265 -10.63 3.41 -5.63
C HIS A 265 -10.90 3.79 -7.11
N GLY A 266 -12.08 4.33 -7.42
CA GLY A 266 -12.45 4.77 -8.78
C GLY A 266 -11.54 5.87 -9.32
N SER A 267 -11.05 6.77 -8.44
CA SER A 267 -10.11 7.82 -8.84
C SER A 267 -8.69 7.31 -9.18
N LEU A 268 -8.31 6.12 -8.70
CA LEU A 268 -7.08 5.44 -9.13
C LEU A 268 -7.26 4.71 -10.47
N GLY A 269 -8.50 4.31 -10.79
CA GLY A 269 -8.90 3.57 -11.99
C GLY A 269 -9.10 4.43 -13.25
N GLY A 270 -8.77 5.71 -13.23
CA GLY A 270 -8.94 6.62 -14.38
C GLY A 270 -10.35 7.20 -14.56
N GLY A 271 -11.31 6.82 -13.71
CA GLY A 271 -12.74 7.16 -13.86
C GLY A 271 -13.16 8.58 -13.45
N GLN A 272 -12.27 9.42 -12.91
CA GLN A 272 -12.62 10.81 -12.55
C GLN A 272 -11.65 11.83 -13.14
N ARG A 273 -11.95 12.29 -14.35
CA ARG A 273 -11.40 13.52 -14.95
C ARG A 273 -12.16 14.72 -14.37
N GLY A 274 -11.67 15.32 -13.29
CA GLY A 274 -12.31 16.55 -12.79
C GLY A 274 -11.87 17.05 -11.42
N ARG A 275 -11.34 16.18 -10.54
CA ARG A 275 -10.81 16.64 -9.25
C ARG A 275 -9.45 17.31 -9.46
N GLN A 276 -9.30 18.54 -8.98
CA GLN A 276 -8.06 19.30 -9.13
C GLN A 276 -6.88 18.54 -8.48
N HIS A 277 -6.01 17.95 -9.31
CA HIS A 277 -4.78 17.26 -8.89
C HIS A 277 -3.88 18.08 -7.95
N ARG A 278 -4.08 19.40 -7.89
CA ARG A 278 -3.35 20.35 -7.04
C ARG A 278 -3.44 20.00 -5.55
N PHE A 279 -4.56 19.45 -5.09
CA PHE A 279 -4.78 19.11 -3.67
C PHE A 279 -4.38 17.67 -3.29
N TRP A 280 -3.85 16.90 -4.24
CA TRP A 280 -3.47 15.52 -3.97
C TRP A 280 -2.17 15.46 -3.17
N SER A 281 -2.17 14.66 -2.10
CA SER A 281 -0.95 14.43 -1.33
C SER A 281 0.14 13.80 -2.20
N GLU A 282 1.41 13.94 -1.77
CA GLU A 282 2.51 13.20 -2.42
C GLU A 282 2.22 11.70 -2.44
N TRP A 283 1.73 11.16 -1.32
CA TRP A 283 1.38 9.74 -1.19
C TRP A 283 0.35 9.29 -2.23
N TRP A 284 -0.74 10.04 -2.41
CA TRP A 284 -1.79 9.68 -3.37
C TRP A 284 -1.30 9.74 -4.82
N ARG A 285 -0.53 10.79 -5.16
CA ARG A 285 0.12 10.91 -6.48
C ARG A 285 1.10 9.77 -6.74
N ASP A 286 1.85 9.36 -5.72
CA ASP A 286 2.81 8.28 -5.84
C ASP A 286 2.10 6.93 -6.01
N LEU A 287 0.98 6.70 -5.33
CA LEU A 287 0.12 5.53 -5.51
C LEU A 287 -0.47 5.47 -6.93
N GLN A 288 -1.03 6.59 -7.43
CA GLN A 288 -1.53 6.69 -8.80
C GLN A 288 -0.44 6.43 -9.85
N LYS A 289 0.79 6.94 -9.62
CA LYS A 289 1.93 6.70 -10.52
C LYS A 289 2.53 5.30 -10.40
N CYS A 290 2.27 4.57 -9.32
CA CYS A 290 2.87 3.25 -9.05
C CYS A 290 1.95 2.10 -9.44
N CYS A 291 0.65 2.32 -9.41
CA CYS A 291 -0.33 1.29 -9.63
C CYS A 291 -1.68 1.85 -10.05
N GLY A 292 -1.75 3.08 -10.59
CA GLY A 292 -2.98 3.65 -11.13
C GLY A 292 -3.05 3.53 -12.65
N SER A 293 -4.22 3.81 -13.22
CA SER A 293 -4.46 3.61 -14.66
C SER A 293 -3.74 4.61 -15.57
N HIS A 294 -3.13 5.67 -15.01
CA HIS A 294 -2.30 6.62 -15.75
C HIS A 294 -0.80 6.26 -15.75
N GLU A 295 -0.41 5.15 -15.14
CA GLU A 295 0.95 4.64 -15.26
C GLU A 295 1.18 4.08 -16.68
N GLN A 296 2.31 4.39 -17.30
CA GLN A 296 2.64 3.91 -18.67
C GLN A 296 2.52 2.39 -18.83
N SER A 297 2.85 1.63 -17.79
CA SER A 297 2.79 0.17 -17.81
C SER A 297 1.38 -0.38 -17.60
N GLN A 298 0.50 0.36 -16.90
CA GLN A 298 -0.82 -0.08 -16.41
C GLN A 298 -0.80 -1.49 -15.81
N TRP A 299 0.32 -1.89 -15.20
CA TRP A 299 0.59 -3.29 -14.86
C TRP A 299 -0.47 -3.86 -13.91
N PHE A 300 -0.97 -3.06 -12.97
CA PHE A 300 -1.97 -3.51 -12.00
C PHE A 300 -3.30 -3.84 -12.69
N ASP A 301 -3.74 -2.99 -13.61
CA ASP A 301 -4.99 -3.18 -14.35
C ASP A 301 -4.89 -4.34 -15.36
N LYS A 302 -3.69 -4.61 -15.89
CA LYS A 302 -3.42 -5.78 -16.74
C LYS A 302 -3.41 -7.11 -15.98
N ILE A 303 -3.09 -7.09 -14.69
CA ILE A 303 -3.00 -8.30 -13.86
C ILE A 303 -4.33 -8.60 -13.16
N LYS A 304 -5.01 -7.57 -12.64
CA LYS A 304 -6.29 -7.76 -11.94
C LYS A 304 -7.30 -8.41 -12.90
N ARG A 305 -8.19 -9.22 -12.37
CA ARG A 305 -9.34 -9.77 -13.10
C ARG A 305 -10.60 -9.41 -12.34
N TRP A 306 -11.66 -9.06 -13.04
CA TRP A 306 -12.96 -8.89 -12.40
C TRP A 306 -13.67 -10.23 -12.29
N LYS A 307 -14.15 -10.53 -11.10
CA LYS A 307 -15.12 -11.58 -10.84
C LYS A 307 -16.49 -10.92 -10.83
N ILE A 308 -17.34 -11.41 -11.71
CA ILE A 308 -18.62 -10.82 -12.07
C ILE A 308 -19.59 -10.94 -10.90
N GLY A 309 -20.18 -9.81 -10.52
CA GLY A 309 -21.38 -9.71 -9.71
C GLY A 309 -22.35 -8.72 -10.37
N ASN A 310 -23.26 -8.16 -9.57
CA ASN A 310 -24.34 -7.29 -10.04
C ASN A 310 -24.33 -5.90 -9.39
N GLU A 311 -23.16 -5.44 -8.87
CA GLU A 311 -23.05 -4.14 -8.18
C GLU A 311 -22.74 -2.96 -9.14
N GLY A 312 -22.52 -3.23 -10.43
CA GLY A 312 -22.35 -2.20 -11.45
C GLY A 312 -21.01 -1.45 -11.33
N GLU A 313 -19.94 -2.09 -10.88
CA GLU A 313 -18.60 -1.47 -10.80
C GLU A 313 -17.72 -1.80 -12.03
N ILE A 314 -18.13 -2.82 -12.82
CA ILE A 314 -17.39 -3.32 -13.99
C ILE A 314 -17.76 -2.52 -15.25
N ASN A 315 -16.78 -1.93 -15.94
CA ASN A 315 -16.98 -1.37 -17.27
C ASN A 315 -16.99 -2.50 -18.32
N PHE A 316 -18.07 -2.63 -19.08
CA PHE A 316 -18.27 -3.80 -19.95
C PHE A 316 -17.15 -3.98 -21.00
N TRP A 317 -16.66 -2.89 -21.59
CA TRP A 317 -15.67 -2.98 -22.68
C TRP A 317 -14.22 -2.90 -22.21
N GLU A 318 -13.94 -2.07 -21.20
CA GLU A 318 -12.57 -1.71 -20.80
C GLU A 318 -11.98 -2.64 -19.75
N ASP A 319 -12.81 -3.17 -18.84
CA ASP A 319 -12.35 -4.05 -17.77
C ASP A 319 -12.20 -5.50 -18.24
N VAL A 320 -11.25 -6.24 -17.63
CA VAL A 320 -11.04 -7.67 -17.91
C VAL A 320 -11.91 -8.51 -16.99
N TRP A 321 -13.09 -8.89 -17.46
CA TRP A 321 -14.03 -9.78 -16.75
C TRP A 321 -14.30 -11.11 -17.50
N ILE A 322 -13.86 -11.25 -18.76
CA ILE A 322 -13.87 -12.51 -19.52
C ILE A 322 -12.49 -12.79 -20.12
N GLY A 323 -11.91 -13.94 -19.76
CA GLY A 323 -10.62 -14.39 -20.28
C GLY A 323 -9.43 -13.51 -19.84
N GLU A 324 -8.44 -13.38 -20.72
CA GLU A 324 -7.16 -12.71 -20.37
C GLU A 324 -7.06 -11.22 -20.70
N GLU A 325 -7.89 -10.73 -21.62
CA GLU A 325 -7.83 -9.36 -22.13
C GLU A 325 -9.23 -8.75 -22.22
N SER A 326 -9.30 -7.41 -22.22
CA SER A 326 -10.57 -6.68 -22.33
C SER A 326 -11.27 -6.95 -23.66
N LEU A 327 -12.60 -6.85 -23.69
CA LEU A 327 -13.37 -7.00 -24.93
C LEU A 327 -13.01 -5.91 -25.94
N LEU A 328 -12.66 -4.70 -25.48
CA LEU A 328 -12.13 -3.63 -26.32
C LEU A 328 -10.89 -4.07 -27.11
N GLN A 329 -9.97 -4.81 -26.48
CA GLN A 329 -8.74 -5.28 -27.13
C GLN A 329 -9.00 -6.46 -28.08
N LYS A 330 -9.84 -7.42 -27.69
CA LYS A 330 -10.13 -8.61 -28.51
C LYS A 330 -11.00 -8.30 -29.73
N VAL A 331 -12.03 -7.48 -29.56
CA VAL A 331 -13.03 -7.19 -30.58
C VAL A 331 -13.24 -5.68 -30.78
N PRO A 332 -12.20 -4.92 -31.18
CA PRO A 332 -12.27 -3.46 -31.26
C PRO A 332 -13.32 -2.96 -32.27
N ARG A 333 -13.59 -3.73 -33.33
CA ARG A 333 -14.63 -3.37 -34.31
C ARG A 333 -16.05 -3.49 -33.75
N VAL A 334 -16.28 -4.50 -32.90
CA VAL A 334 -17.56 -4.69 -32.20
C VAL A 334 -17.76 -3.52 -31.23
N TYR A 335 -16.71 -3.13 -30.50
CA TYR A 335 -16.73 -1.95 -29.64
C TYR A 335 -17.08 -0.66 -30.40
N VAL A 336 -16.43 -0.38 -31.54
CA VAL A 336 -16.71 0.82 -32.35
C VAL A 336 -18.16 0.85 -32.85
N ASN A 337 -18.74 -0.32 -33.15
CA ASN A 337 -20.13 -0.42 -33.57
C ASN A 337 -21.15 -0.28 -32.42
N SER A 338 -20.73 -0.42 -31.16
CA SER A 338 -21.64 -0.31 -30.01
C SER A 338 -22.05 1.15 -29.75
N LYS A 339 -23.31 1.35 -29.34
CA LYS A 339 -23.78 2.62 -28.75
C LYS A 339 -23.50 2.71 -27.25
N GLN A 340 -23.15 1.59 -26.61
CA GLN A 340 -23.01 1.43 -25.15
C GLN A 340 -21.53 1.31 -24.73
N GLN A 341 -20.65 2.13 -25.33
CA GLN A 341 -19.20 2.02 -25.14
C GLN A 341 -18.74 2.30 -23.71
N SER A 342 -19.44 3.21 -23.02
CA SER A 342 -19.16 3.62 -21.64
C SER A 342 -20.07 2.95 -20.61
N TYR A 343 -20.84 1.94 -21.00
CA TYR A 343 -21.83 1.32 -20.12
C TYR A 343 -21.16 0.31 -19.19
N LYS A 344 -21.71 0.21 -17.99
CA LYS A 344 -21.30 -0.80 -17.02
C LYS A 344 -21.94 -2.13 -17.37
N LEU A 345 -21.36 -3.23 -16.91
CA LEU A 345 -21.86 -4.57 -17.19
C LEU A 345 -23.33 -4.73 -16.78
N ALA A 346 -23.69 -4.22 -15.59
CA ALA A 346 -25.06 -4.25 -15.08
C ALA A 346 -26.06 -3.41 -15.90
N ASP A 347 -25.59 -2.51 -16.78
CA ASP A 347 -26.43 -1.67 -17.64
C ASP A 347 -26.59 -2.26 -19.06
N MET A 348 -25.94 -3.38 -19.35
CA MET A 348 -25.91 -4.00 -20.69
C MET A 348 -27.05 -4.99 -20.93
N GLY A 349 -27.99 -5.10 -19.98
CA GLY A 349 -29.06 -6.07 -20.02
C GLY A 349 -30.06 -5.88 -18.88
N CYS A 350 -30.97 -6.84 -18.75
CA CYS A 350 -31.98 -6.86 -17.70
C CYS A 350 -32.17 -8.28 -17.16
N TRP A 351 -32.66 -8.35 -15.92
CA TRP A 351 -33.03 -9.61 -15.29
C TRP A 351 -34.49 -9.96 -15.63
N GLU A 352 -34.72 -11.14 -16.19
CA GLU A 352 -36.04 -11.75 -16.29
C GLU A 352 -36.06 -12.96 -15.35
N GLY A 353 -36.68 -12.80 -14.18
CA GLY A 353 -36.59 -13.80 -13.11
C GLY A 353 -35.17 -13.92 -12.54
N GLU A 354 -34.57 -15.11 -12.67
CA GLU A 354 -33.20 -15.42 -12.27
C GLU A 354 -32.23 -15.47 -13.46
N ASP A 355 -32.71 -15.21 -14.68
CA ASP A 355 -31.90 -15.25 -15.89
C ASP A 355 -31.57 -13.85 -16.40
N TRP A 356 -30.31 -13.68 -16.81
CA TRP A 356 -29.80 -12.42 -17.36
C TRP A 356 -29.96 -12.37 -18.87
N HIS A 357 -30.66 -11.34 -19.36
CA HIS A 357 -30.89 -11.09 -20.77
C HIS A 357 -30.09 -9.89 -21.26
N TRP A 358 -29.16 -10.13 -22.20
CA TRP A 358 -28.33 -9.09 -22.79
C TRP A 358 -29.13 -8.21 -23.77
N GLN A 359 -29.00 -6.89 -23.64
CA GLN A 359 -29.66 -5.89 -24.49
C GLN A 359 -28.63 -5.00 -25.18
N PHE A 360 -28.10 -5.49 -26.29
CA PHE A 360 -27.07 -4.77 -27.05
C PHE A 360 -27.66 -3.80 -28.07
N GLN A 361 -27.11 -2.59 -28.10
CA GLN A 361 -27.48 -1.53 -29.05
C GLN A 361 -26.35 -1.24 -30.04
N TRP A 362 -26.65 -1.38 -31.33
CA TRP A 362 -25.69 -1.23 -32.42
C TRP A 362 -25.94 0.03 -33.24
N ARG A 363 -24.87 0.62 -33.79
CA ARG A 363 -24.93 1.81 -34.66
C ARG A 363 -25.36 1.46 -36.09
N ARG A 364 -24.98 0.27 -36.56
CA ARG A 364 -25.30 -0.26 -37.89
C ARG A 364 -25.41 -1.79 -37.87
N ASN A 365 -25.98 -2.33 -38.93
CA ASN A 365 -26.01 -3.77 -39.18
C ASN A 365 -24.59 -4.34 -39.39
N TRP A 366 -24.43 -5.62 -39.09
CA TRP A 366 -23.16 -6.33 -39.23
C TRP A 366 -22.80 -6.58 -40.68
N LEU A 367 -21.54 -6.33 -41.03
CA LEU A 367 -20.97 -6.65 -42.33
C LEU A 367 -20.35 -8.05 -42.27
N GLU A 368 -20.34 -8.80 -43.39
CA GLU A 368 -19.76 -10.15 -43.46
C GLU A 368 -18.32 -10.21 -42.95
N ARG A 369 -17.52 -9.17 -43.26
CA ARG A 369 -16.11 -9.06 -42.81
C ARG A 369 -15.90 -8.97 -41.30
N ASP A 370 -16.94 -8.73 -40.52
CA ASP A 370 -16.90 -8.62 -39.05
C ASP A 370 -17.63 -9.78 -38.36
N GLN A 371 -18.19 -10.71 -39.14
CA GLN A 371 -19.07 -11.79 -38.66
C GLN A 371 -18.35 -12.78 -37.75
N GLU A 372 -17.10 -13.16 -38.05
CA GLU A 372 -16.30 -14.05 -37.18
C GLU A 372 -16.07 -13.45 -35.79
N LYS A 373 -15.70 -12.17 -35.73
CA LYS A 373 -15.46 -11.45 -34.47
C LYS A 373 -16.75 -11.26 -33.67
N TRP A 374 -17.86 -11.07 -34.38
CA TRP A 374 -19.18 -10.98 -33.78
C TRP A 374 -19.62 -12.32 -33.16
N ILE A 375 -19.46 -13.43 -33.88
CA ILE A 375 -19.76 -14.78 -33.37
C ILE A 375 -18.91 -15.08 -32.12
N PHE A 376 -17.62 -14.76 -32.16
CA PHE A 376 -16.74 -14.89 -30.99
C PHE A 376 -17.26 -14.09 -29.79
N PHE A 377 -17.67 -12.83 -30.01
CA PHE A 377 -18.23 -11.98 -28.96
C PHE A 377 -19.53 -12.57 -28.39
N GLN A 378 -20.46 -12.99 -29.24
CA GLN A 378 -21.73 -13.59 -28.79
C GLN A 378 -21.48 -14.84 -27.96
N HIS A 379 -20.62 -15.74 -28.44
CA HIS A 379 -20.26 -16.94 -27.71
C HIS A 379 -19.61 -16.60 -26.36
N ALA A 380 -18.61 -15.71 -26.35
CA ALA A 380 -17.92 -15.31 -25.13
C ALA A 380 -18.85 -14.70 -24.07
N VAL A 381 -19.85 -13.91 -24.48
CA VAL A 381 -20.79 -13.29 -23.55
C VAL A 381 -21.91 -14.25 -23.13
N SER A 382 -22.32 -15.17 -24.00
CA SER A 382 -23.34 -16.19 -23.68
C SER A 382 -22.88 -17.22 -22.65
N THR A 383 -21.57 -17.49 -22.55
CA THR A 383 -21.02 -18.43 -21.56
C THR A 383 -20.92 -17.83 -20.15
N VAL A 384 -21.23 -16.54 -20.00
CA VAL A 384 -21.17 -15.85 -18.71
C VAL A 384 -22.48 -15.98 -17.96
N ALA A 385 -22.41 -16.54 -16.76
CA ALA A 385 -23.53 -16.56 -15.83
C ALA A 385 -23.53 -15.33 -14.89
N LEU A 386 -24.53 -14.46 -15.12
CA LEU A 386 -25.21 -13.63 -14.13
C LEU A 386 -25.27 -14.21 -12.70
N GLN A 387 -24.74 -13.55 -11.65
CA GLN A 387 -25.21 -13.82 -10.28
C GLN A 387 -25.88 -12.59 -9.67
N LYS A 388 -27.21 -12.63 -9.54
CA LYS A 388 -28.08 -11.50 -9.15
C LYS A 388 -27.73 -10.88 -7.79
N HIS A 389 -27.32 -11.70 -6.83
CA HIS A 389 -27.00 -11.29 -5.46
C HIS A 389 -25.49 -11.25 -5.16
N ALA A 390 -24.63 -11.53 -6.16
CA ALA A 390 -23.19 -11.49 -5.97
C ALA A 390 -22.65 -10.06 -6.12
N LYS A 391 -21.61 -9.75 -5.34
CA LYS A 391 -20.89 -8.48 -5.43
C LYS A 391 -19.74 -8.58 -6.41
N ASP A 392 -19.47 -7.48 -7.12
CA ASP A 392 -18.29 -7.37 -7.98
C ASP A 392 -17.02 -7.48 -7.13
N ARG A 393 -16.08 -8.33 -7.56
CA ARG A 393 -14.83 -8.57 -6.82
C ARG A 393 -13.63 -8.54 -7.73
N TRP A 394 -12.47 -8.17 -7.20
CA TRP A 394 -11.20 -8.36 -7.88
C TRP A 394 -10.63 -9.75 -7.60
N GLY A 395 -10.32 -10.51 -8.64
CA GLY A 395 -9.48 -11.68 -8.59
C GLY A 395 -8.01 -11.33 -8.83
N TRP A 396 -7.13 -12.03 -8.12
CA TRP A 396 -5.68 -11.97 -8.33
C TRP A 396 -5.19 -13.29 -8.92
N PRO A 397 -5.08 -13.41 -10.26
CA PRO A 397 -4.88 -14.70 -10.93
C PRO A 397 -3.49 -15.32 -10.71
N ILE A 398 -2.52 -14.55 -10.21
CA ILE A 398 -1.14 -15.02 -9.98
C ILE A 398 -1.06 -15.97 -8.77
N ASP A 399 -1.95 -15.79 -7.80
CA ASP A 399 -1.98 -16.58 -6.58
C ASP A 399 -3.11 -17.60 -6.66
N LYS A 400 -2.85 -18.86 -6.28
CA LYS A 400 -3.85 -19.92 -6.30
C LYS A 400 -5.05 -19.63 -5.41
N SER A 401 -4.87 -18.82 -4.36
CA SER A 401 -5.95 -18.37 -3.48
C SER A 401 -6.88 -17.34 -4.15
N GLY A 402 -6.47 -16.76 -5.29
CA GLY A 402 -7.14 -15.63 -5.92
C GLY A 402 -7.03 -14.33 -5.12
N CYS A 403 -6.27 -14.31 -4.02
CA CYS A 403 -6.10 -13.17 -3.13
C CYS A 403 -4.79 -12.44 -3.40
N PHE A 404 -4.79 -11.13 -3.20
CA PHE A 404 -3.60 -10.31 -3.34
C PHE A 404 -2.56 -10.64 -2.26
N SER A 405 -1.32 -10.87 -2.69
CA SER A 405 -0.18 -10.99 -1.78
C SER A 405 1.00 -10.20 -2.33
N GLY A 406 1.68 -9.43 -1.47
CA GLY A 406 2.86 -8.65 -1.91
C GLY A 406 3.95 -9.53 -2.54
N SER A 407 4.03 -10.81 -2.14
CA SER A 407 4.94 -11.77 -2.76
C SER A 407 4.53 -12.18 -4.17
N SER A 408 3.24 -12.46 -4.44
CA SER A 408 2.79 -12.82 -5.80
C SER A 408 2.89 -11.61 -6.74
N THR A 409 2.54 -10.43 -6.26
CA THR A 409 2.69 -9.17 -7.00
C THR A 409 4.14 -8.85 -7.31
N TYR A 410 5.05 -9.07 -6.35
CA TYR A 410 6.49 -8.92 -6.60
C TYR A 410 6.95 -9.84 -7.73
N LYS A 411 6.58 -11.14 -7.69
CA LYS A 411 6.93 -12.10 -8.74
C LYS A 411 6.44 -11.64 -10.10
N ALA A 412 5.17 -11.29 -10.24
CA ALA A 412 4.64 -10.84 -11.53
C ALA A 412 5.28 -9.54 -12.05
N LEU A 413 5.56 -8.57 -11.17
CA LEU A 413 6.31 -7.36 -11.56
C LEU A 413 7.75 -7.66 -11.97
N HIS A 414 8.35 -8.66 -11.33
CA HIS A 414 9.70 -9.11 -11.61
C HIS A 414 9.74 -9.84 -12.96
N ASP A 415 8.81 -10.75 -13.21
CA ASP A 415 8.67 -11.48 -14.47
C ASP A 415 8.40 -10.52 -15.64
N LEU A 416 7.47 -9.55 -15.47
CA LEU A 416 7.21 -8.50 -16.47
C LEU A 416 8.43 -7.64 -16.80
N LYS A 417 9.34 -7.46 -15.84
CA LYS A 417 10.57 -6.68 -16.02
C LYS A 417 11.66 -7.51 -16.70
N TYR A 418 11.80 -8.76 -16.29
CA TYR A 418 12.80 -9.70 -16.78
C TYR A 418 12.11 -10.69 -17.73
N ASN A 419 11.63 -10.19 -18.88
CA ASN A 419 11.05 -11.00 -19.97
C ASN A 419 12.14 -11.87 -20.62
N GLY A 420 12.60 -12.91 -19.93
CA GLY A 420 13.56 -13.89 -20.43
C GLY A 420 12.93 -15.28 -20.53
N GLN A 421 13.34 -16.05 -21.54
CA GLN A 421 13.08 -17.49 -21.55
C GLN A 421 13.76 -18.09 -20.32
N VAL A 422 13.01 -18.87 -19.54
CA VAL A 422 13.55 -19.64 -18.43
C VAL A 422 14.60 -20.57 -19.00
N ASP A 423 15.83 -20.45 -18.51
CA ASP A 423 16.87 -21.41 -18.84
C ASP A 423 16.74 -22.57 -17.86
N ASP A 424 16.23 -23.69 -18.36
CA ASP A 424 16.03 -24.89 -17.55
C ASP A 424 17.35 -25.37 -16.94
N LEU A 425 18.50 -25.19 -17.61
CA LEU A 425 19.79 -25.59 -17.06
C LEU A 425 20.16 -24.73 -15.85
N LEU A 426 19.97 -23.41 -15.92
CA LEU A 426 20.21 -22.51 -14.79
C LEU A 426 19.26 -22.80 -13.63
N ALA A 427 17.99 -23.10 -13.92
CA ALA A 427 17.04 -23.51 -12.89
C ALA A 427 17.48 -24.80 -12.19
N HIS A 428 17.93 -25.82 -12.94
CA HIS A 428 18.42 -27.08 -12.40
C HIS A 428 19.68 -26.88 -11.54
N ILE A 429 20.61 -26.00 -11.93
CA ILE A 429 21.84 -25.70 -11.16
C ILE A 429 21.51 -25.23 -9.74
N TRP A 430 20.49 -24.39 -9.57
CA TRP A 430 20.06 -23.92 -8.24
C TRP A 430 19.37 -24.99 -7.39
N HIS A 431 18.93 -26.09 -8.00
CA HIS A 431 18.33 -27.24 -7.34
C HIS A 431 19.32 -28.38 -7.05
N LEU A 432 20.55 -28.31 -7.57
CA LEU A 432 21.60 -29.25 -7.24
C LEU A 432 21.95 -29.18 -5.75
N LYS A 433 22.15 -30.35 -5.12
CA LYS A 433 22.59 -30.46 -3.71
C LYS A 433 24.10 -30.15 -3.56
N ILE A 434 24.55 -29.01 -4.09
CA ILE A 434 25.93 -28.55 -4.00
C ILE A 434 26.07 -27.41 -2.97
N PRO A 435 27.25 -27.20 -2.38
CA PRO A 435 27.47 -26.08 -1.48
C PRO A 435 27.09 -24.75 -2.16
N PRO A 436 26.32 -23.86 -1.51
CA PRO A 436 25.85 -22.60 -2.12
C PRO A 436 26.97 -21.68 -2.62
N LYS A 437 28.21 -21.86 -2.13
CA LYS A 437 29.38 -21.14 -2.61
C LYS A 437 29.77 -21.52 -4.05
N VAL A 438 29.51 -22.75 -4.46
CA VAL A 438 29.82 -23.28 -5.81
C VAL A 438 28.74 -22.87 -6.80
N ALA A 439 27.47 -22.94 -6.40
CA ALA A 439 26.33 -22.54 -7.25
C ALA A 439 26.32 -21.05 -7.66
N ILE A 440 27.03 -20.18 -6.94
CA ILE A 440 27.08 -18.73 -7.20
C ILE A 440 28.22 -18.35 -8.16
N LEU A 441 29.18 -19.24 -8.38
CA LEU A 441 30.37 -19.00 -9.21
C LEU A 441 30.22 -19.51 -10.65
N GLN A 442 29.09 -20.18 -10.95
CA GLN A 442 28.68 -20.63 -12.28
C GLN A 442 27.76 -19.57 -12.89
#